data_AF-A0A918G5P9-F1
#
_entry.id   AF-A0A918G5P9-F1
#
_cell.length_a   1.000
_cell.length_b   1.000
_cell.length_c   1.000
_cell.angle_alpha   90.00
_cell.angle_beta   90.00
_cell.angle_gamma   90.00
#
_symmetry.space_group_name_H-M   'P 1'
#
loop_
_entity.id
_entity.type
_entity.pdbx_description
1 polymer ?
#
loop_
_entity_poly.entity_id
_entity_poly.type
_entity_poly.pdbx_seq_one_letter_code
_entity_poly.pdbx_strand_id
1 'polypeptide(L)'
;MATWFKGKRRDEAESTQQVDAEVITEAIAHPMAPSVDLAAFERLAAERKAMVALCLYAHDRARSSGVAERLEEGLAGVGVEALRPDGQRFDPAVHEAGGTADTDDPALDGVVAETEVVGFSDRGHVLRPPIVTVYKVHS
;
A
#
# COMPACT_ATOMS: atom_id res chain seq x y z
N MET A 1 61.28 -23.41 -57.10
CA MET A 1 60.86 -22.09 -57.63
C MET A 1 59.53 -21.73 -57.00
N ALA A 2 59.40 -20.48 -56.56
CA ALA A 2 58.29 -19.83 -55.87
C ALA A 2 58.27 -19.94 -54.33
N THR A 3 58.08 -18.75 -53.76
CA THR A 3 58.48 -18.21 -52.47
C THR A 3 57.26 -17.83 -51.63
N TRP A 4 57.45 -17.86 -50.30
CA TRP A 4 57.05 -16.81 -49.36
C TRP A 4 55.55 -16.47 -49.23
N PHE A 5 54.92 -16.97 -48.16
CA PHE A 5 53.95 -16.17 -47.41
C PHE A 5 54.12 -16.39 -45.91
N LYS A 6 54.54 -15.31 -45.25
CA LYS A 6 54.80 -15.19 -43.81
C LYS A 6 53.50 -14.73 -43.16
N GLY A 7 52.80 -15.65 -42.51
CA GLY A 7 51.60 -15.36 -41.71
C GLY A 7 51.75 -15.98 -40.34
N LYS A 8 52.24 -15.17 -39.39
CA LYS A 8 52.47 -15.53 -37.99
C LYS A 8 51.11 -15.75 -37.32
N ARG A 9 50.63 -17.00 -37.24
CA ARG A 9 49.63 -17.37 -36.23
C ARG A 9 50.36 -17.35 -34.90
N ARG A 10 50.07 -16.33 -34.08
CA ARG A 10 50.56 -16.24 -32.71
C ARG A 10 49.46 -16.84 -31.83
N ASP A 11 49.83 -17.90 -31.14
CA ASP A 11 48.99 -18.64 -30.23
C ASP A 11 48.52 -17.79 -29.04
N GLU A 12 47.43 -18.29 -28.46
CA GLU A 12 46.74 -17.91 -27.24
C GLU A 12 47.61 -17.28 -26.15
N ALA A 13 47.07 -16.22 -25.55
CA ALA A 13 47.13 -16.05 -24.11
C ALA A 13 45.86 -15.30 -23.70
N GLU A 14 44.85 -16.05 -23.27
CA GLU A 14 43.79 -15.52 -22.42
C GLU A 14 44.47 -14.80 -21.26
N SER A 15 44.26 -13.48 -21.18
CA SER A 15 44.71 -12.69 -20.03
C SER A 15 43.74 -12.98 -18.89
N THR A 16 43.88 -14.13 -18.25
CA THR A 16 43.15 -14.45 -17.02
C THR A 16 43.68 -13.54 -15.92
N GLN A 17 42.89 -12.54 -15.57
CA GLN A 17 43.19 -11.65 -14.47
C GLN A 17 43.15 -12.49 -13.19
N GLN A 18 44.33 -12.76 -12.61
CA GLN A 18 44.46 -13.50 -11.37
C GLN A 18 43.91 -12.62 -10.24
N VAL A 19 42.72 -12.98 -9.76
CA VAL A 19 42.09 -12.34 -8.60
C VAL A 19 42.65 -12.99 -7.33
N ASP A 20 43.31 -12.18 -6.50
CA ASP A 20 43.86 -12.65 -5.23
C ASP A 20 42.73 -13.14 -4.31
N ALA A 21 42.89 -14.33 -3.74
CA ALA A 21 41.91 -14.94 -2.84
C ALA A 21 41.62 -14.08 -1.59
N GLU A 22 42.54 -13.19 -1.24
CA GLU A 22 42.38 -12.21 -0.15
C GLU A 22 41.37 -11.10 -0.52
N VAL A 23 41.40 -10.61 -1.76
CA VAL A 23 40.42 -9.63 -2.29
C VAL A 23 39.02 -10.26 -2.38
N ILE A 24 38.95 -11.55 -2.72
CA ILE A 24 37.71 -12.31 -2.73
C ILE A 24 37.18 -12.44 -1.29
N THR A 25 38.05 -12.73 -0.31
CA THR A 25 37.64 -12.90 1.09
C THR A 25 37.16 -11.59 1.72
N GLU A 26 37.78 -10.45 1.39
CA GLU A 26 37.36 -9.13 1.89
C GLU A 26 35.99 -8.70 1.32
N ALA A 27 35.71 -9.02 0.05
CA ALA A 27 34.44 -8.73 -0.59
C ALA A 27 33.27 -9.60 -0.08
N ILE A 28 33.55 -10.81 0.42
CA ILE A 28 32.52 -11.74 0.95
C ILE A 28 32.29 -11.51 2.46
N ALA A 29 33.22 -10.85 3.16
CA ALA A 29 33.15 -10.63 4.60
C ALA A 29 32.20 -9.50 5.04
N HIS A 30 31.68 -8.69 4.12
CA HIS A 30 30.59 -7.76 4.44
C HIS A 30 29.26 -8.45 4.16
N PRO A 31 28.49 -8.85 5.19
CA PRO A 31 27.09 -9.17 4.95
C PRO A 31 26.44 -7.91 4.37
N MET A 32 26.05 -7.96 3.10
CA MET A 32 25.08 -7.04 2.50
C MET A 32 23.70 -7.29 3.14
N ALA A 33 23.61 -7.18 4.47
CA ALA A 33 22.34 -6.91 5.08
C ALA A 33 21.92 -5.54 4.53
N PRO A 34 20.72 -5.40 3.94
CA PRO A 34 20.24 -4.08 3.58
C PRO A 34 20.25 -3.25 4.87
N SER A 35 21.16 -2.27 4.94
CA SER A 35 21.10 -1.26 5.98
C SER A 35 19.85 -0.44 5.67
N VAL A 36 18.74 -0.80 6.29
CA VAL A 36 17.51 -0.02 6.20
C VAL A 36 17.84 1.34 6.81
N ASP A 37 17.93 2.36 5.97
CA ASP A 37 18.00 3.74 6.44
C ASP A 37 16.65 4.05 7.10
N LEU A 38 16.62 3.92 8.42
CA LEU A 38 15.42 4.13 9.22
C LEU A 38 14.89 5.56 9.05
N ALA A 39 15.77 6.55 8.91
CA ALA A 39 15.36 7.93 8.69
C ALA A 39 14.72 8.12 7.30
N ALA A 40 15.23 7.44 6.27
CA ALA A 40 14.58 7.42 4.97
C ALA A 40 13.22 6.70 5.01
N PHE A 41 13.12 5.59 5.73
CA PHE A 41 11.86 4.87 5.89
C PHE A 41 10.80 5.72 6.60
N GLU A 42 11.15 6.34 7.72
CA GLU A 42 10.27 7.24 8.47
C GLU A 42 9.78 8.42 7.61
N ARG A 43 10.68 9.01 6.82
CA ARG A 43 10.33 10.08 5.88
C ARG A 43 9.33 9.60 4.83
N LEU A 44 9.57 8.46 4.19
CA LEU A 44 8.66 7.89 3.19
C LEU A 44 7.29 7.55 3.79
N ALA A 45 7.26 7.05 5.03
CA ALA A 45 6.03 6.76 5.75
C ALA A 45 5.23 8.06 6.03
N ALA A 46 5.91 9.12 6.45
CA ALA A 46 5.31 10.43 6.68
C ALA A 46 4.77 11.06 5.38
N GLU A 47 5.55 11.02 4.30
CA GLU A 47 5.16 11.50 2.96
C GLU A 47 3.93 10.74 2.44
N ARG A 48 3.91 9.40 2.58
CA ARG A 48 2.74 8.59 2.24
C ARG A 48 1.52 9.03 3.04
N LYS A 49 1.65 9.15 4.37
CA LYS A 49 0.54 9.54 5.24
C LYS A 49 -0.04 10.89 4.83
N ALA A 50 0.82 11.87 4.53
CA ALA A 50 0.40 13.19 4.06
C ALA A 50 -0.33 13.12 2.71
N MET A 51 0.18 12.32 1.76
CA MET A 51 -0.45 12.16 0.45
C MET A 51 -1.81 11.46 0.53
N VAL A 52 -1.92 10.39 1.34
CA VAL A 52 -3.20 9.71 1.60
C VAL A 52 -4.20 10.66 2.24
N ALA A 53 -3.79 11.44 3.24
CA ALA A 53 -4.67 12.43 3.88
C ALA A 53 -5.18 13.48 2.88
N LEU A 54 -4.33 13.96 1.97
CA LEU A 54 -4.74 14.90 0.92
C LEU A 54 -5.74 14.28 -0.06
N CYS A 55 -5.54 13.01 -0.44
CA CYS A 55 -6.48 12.28 -1.29
C CYS A 55 -7.84 12.07 -0.63
N LEU A 56 -7.87 11.72 0.66
CA LEU A 56 -9.11 11.60 1.43
C LEU A 56 -9.85 12.94 1.51
N TYR A 57 -9.12 14.03 1.78
CA TYR A 57 -9.68 15.39 1.74
C TYR A 57 -10.26 15.75 0.36
N ALA A 58 -9.57 15.35 -0.73
CA ALA A 58 -10.03 15.58 -2.09
C ALA A 58 -11.27 14.74 -2.42
N HIS A 59 -11.33 13.50 -1.94
CA HIS A 59 -12.49 12.60 -2.05
C HIS A 59 -13.71 13.22 -1.38
N ASP A 60 -13.58 13.68 -0.14
CA ASP A 60 -14.68 14.31 0.60
C ASP A 60 -15.20 15.60 -0.09
N ARG A 61 -14.37 16.28 -0.88
CA ARG A 61 -14.74 17.49 -1.64
C ARG A 61 -15.15 17.22 -3.08
N ALA A 62 -15.03 16.00 -3.57
CA ALA A 62 -15.41 15.67 -4.92
C ALA A 62 -16.92 15.90 -5.11
N ARG A 63 -17.28 16.80 -6.02
CA ARG A 63 -18.69 17.10 -6.34
C ARG A 63 -19.25 16.18 -7.43
N SER A 64 -18.40 15.38 -8.06
CA SER A 64 -18.74 14.42 -9.11
C SER A 64 -18.46 13.00 -8.59
N SER A 65 -19.44 12.11 -8.75
CA SER A 65 -19.30 10.70 -8.38
C SER A 65 -18.12 10.05 -9.09
N GLY A 66 -17.95 10.27 -10.40
CA GLY A 66 -16.82 9.72 -11.16
C GLY A 66 -15.45 10.19 -10.68
N VAL A 67 -15.34 11.39 -10.09
CA VAL A 67 -14.08 11.85 -9.46
C VAL A 67 -13.84 11.13 -8.14
N ALA A 68 -14.89 10.98 -7.32
CA ALA A 68 -14.80 10.25 -6.05
C ALA A 68 -14.43 8.76 -6.29
N GLU A 69 -15.11 8.10 -7.22
CA GLU A 69 -14.84 6.72 -7.64
C GLU A 69 -13.39 6.55 -8.12
N ARG A 70 -12.90 7.47 -8.97
CA ARG A 70 -11.53 7.40 -9.45
C ARG A 70 -10.49 7.61 -8.35
N LEU A 71 -10.79 8.44 -7.34
CA LEU A 71 -9.94 8.59 -6.17
C LEU A 71 -9.94 7.30 -5.32
N GLU A 72 -11.09 6.68 -5.11
CA GLU A 72 -11.20 5.41 -4.40
C GLU A 72 -10.44 4.28 -5.12
N GLU A 73 -10.59 4.15 -6.44
CA GLU A 73 -9.85 3.17 -7.24
C GLU A 73 -8.33 3.36 -7.13
N GLY A 74 -7.87 4.62 -7.23
CA GLY A 74 -6.45 4.94 -7.10
C GLY A 74 -5.90 4.65 -5.70
N LEU A 75 -6.68 4.96 -4.65
CA LEU A 75 -6.35 4.66 -3.26
C LEU A 75 -6.29 3.14 -3.02
N ALA A 76 -7.26 2.39 -3.54
CA ALA A 76 -7.28 0.93 -3.44
C ALA A 76 -6.05 0.30 -4.10
N GLY A 77 -5.64 0.83 -5.26
CA GLY A 77 -4.42 0.40 -5.96
C GLY A 77 -3.13 0.55 -5.15
N VAL A 78 -3.11 1.38 -4.10
CA VAL A 78 -1.98 1.53 -3.17
C VAL A 78 -2.25 0.94 -1.78
N GLY A 79 -3.34 0.18 -1.61
CA GLY A 79 -3.72 -0.49 -0.36
C GLY A 79 -4.49 0.38 0.62
N VAL A 80 -5.10 1.49 0.17
CA VAL A 80 -6.03 2.28 0.96
C VAL A 80 -7.46 1.93 0.56
N GLU A 81 -8.21 1.28 1.44
CA GLU A 81 -9.52 0.72 1.14
C GLU A 81 -10.65 1.53 1.78
N ALA A 82 -11.71 1.75 1.01
CA ALA A 82 -12.93 2.38 1.50
C ALA A 82 -13.76 1.38 2.34
N LEU A 83 -14.27 1.83 3.47
CA LEU A 83 -15.05 1.04 4.42
C LEU A 83 -16.52 1.44 4.33
N ARG A 84 -17.36 0.50 3.94
CA ARG A 84 -18.82 0.61 3.88
C ARG A 84 -19.46 -0.64 4.49
N PRO A 85 -19.58 -0.71 5.83
CA PRO A 85 -20.02 -1.93 6.53
C PRO A 85 -21.54 -2.15 6.49
N ASP A 86 -22.21 -1.74 5.41
CA ASP A 86 -23.66 -1.87 5.26
C ASP A 86 -24.10 -3.33 5.43
N GLY A 87 -25.13 -3.56 6.26
CA GLY A 87 -25.61 -4.90 6.60
C GLY A 87 -24.74 -5.68 7.60
N GLN A 88 -23.62 -5.12 8.06
CA GLN A 88 -22.78 -5.75 9.10
C GLN A 88 -23.24 -5.35 10.51
N ARG A 89 -22.81 -6.11 11.53
CA ARG A 89 -23.05 -5.73 12.93
C ARG A 89 -22.30 -4.44 13.24
N PHE A 90 -22.96 -3.51 13.91
CA PHE A 90 -22.30 -2.32 14.42
C PHE A 90 -21.25 -2.72 15.47
N ASP A 91 -20.02 -2.21 15.31
CA ASP A 91 -18.93 -2.38 16.26
C ASP A 91 -18.33 -1.00 16.59
N PRO A 92 -18.52 -0.49 17.82
CA PRO A 92 -18.00 0.82 18.22
C PRO A 92 -16.47 0.90 18.27
N ALA A 93 -15.75 -0.23 18.17
CA ALA A 93 -14.29 -0.23 18.06
C ALA A 93 -13.80 0.24 16.69
N VAL A 94 -14.63 0.12 15.65
CA VAL A 94 -14.25 0.41 14.26
C VAL A 94 -15.27 1.26 13.49
N HIS A 95 -16.47 1.49 14.03
CA HIS A 95 -17.52 2.31 13.44
C HIS A 95 -17.89 3.48 14.35
N GLU A 96 -18.28 4.61 13.77
CA GLU A 96 -18.85 5.76 14.46
C GLU A 96 -20.36 5.84 14.19
N ALA A 97 -21.19 5.87 15.23
CA ALA A 97 -22.64 5.98 15.05
C ALA A 97 -23.06 7.45 14.82
N GLY A 98 -23.53 7.78 13.62
CA GLY A 98 -24.08 9.09 13.27
C GLY A 98 -25.56 9.24 13.59
N GLY A 99 -26.30 8.12 13.60
CA GLY A 99 -27.73 8.10 13.83
C GLY A 99 -28.30 6.70 14.01
N THR A 100 -29.63 6.64 14.15
CA THR A 100 -30.38 5.39 14.19
C THR A 100 -31.53 5.43 13.19
N ALA A 101 -31.77 4.31 12.53
CA ALA A 101 -32.93 4.09 11.68
C ALA A 101 -33.87 3.11 12.38
N ASP A 102 -35.15 3.42 12.40
CA ASP A 102 -36.13 2.54 13.00
C ASP A 102 -36.36 1.27 12.16
N THR A 103 -36.58 0.15 12.83
CA THR A 103 -36.98 -1.11 12.18
C THR A 103 -38.01 -1.87 13.03
N ASP A 104 -38.91 -2.58 12.34
CA ASP A 104 -39.85 -3.53 12.96
C ASP A 104 -39.29 -4.97 12.95
N ASP A 105 -38.17 -5.22 12.27
CA ASP A 105 -37.50 -6.51 12.22
C ASP A 105 -36.46 -6.64 13.34
N PRO A 106 -36.69 -7.50 14.36
CA PRO A 106 -35.75 -7.70 15.45
C PRO A 106 -34.41 -8.30 15.02
N ALA A 107 -34.34 -8.95 13.85
CA ALA A 107 -33.08 -9.51 13.35
C ALA A 107 -32.09 -8.41 12.92
N LEU A 108 -32.60 -7.23 12.55
CA LEU A 108 -31.82 -6.08 12.13
C LEU A 108 -31.35 -5.19 13.28
N ASP A 109 -31.85 -5.37 14.51
CA ASP A 109 -31.45 -4.55 15.66
C ASP A 109 -29.92 -4.55 15.84
N GLY A 110 -29.28 -3.38 15.82
CA GLY A 110 -27.82 -3.25 15.93
C GLY A 110 -27.02 -3.60 14.65
N VAL A 111 -27.68 -3.74 13.50
CA VAL A 111 -27.05 -3.85 12.18
C VAL A 111 -26.88 -2.46 11.57
N VAL A 112 -25.77 -2.23 10.88
CA VAL A 112 -25.55 -1.01 10.10
C VAL A 112 -26.56 -0.96 8.95
N ALA A 113 -27.43 0.05 8.97
CA ALA A 113 -28.42 0.29 7.94
C ALA A 113 -27.77 0.93 6.70
N GLU A 114 -26.94 1.95 6.91
CA GLU A 114 -26.29 2.72 5.85
C GLU A 114 -25.01 3.38 6.37
N THR A 115 -24.03 3.49 5.48
CA THR A 115 -22.81 4.28 5.66
C THR A 115 -23.05 5.71 5.18
N GLU A 116 -23.24 6.63 6.12
CA GLU A 116 -23.44 8.06 5.83
C GLU A 116 -22.15 8.74 5.36
N VAL A 117 -21.03 8.40 6.01
CA VAL A 117 -19.69 8.88 5.63
C VAL A 117 -18.76 7.69 5.51
N VAL A 118 -18.18 7.56 4.32
CA VAL A 118 -17.25 6.48 3.97
C VAL A 118 -16.02 6.53 4.88
N GLY A 119 -15.71 5.39 5.52
CA GLY A 119 -14.47 5.20 6.26
C GLY A 119 -13.32 4.81 5.34
N PHE A 120 -12.10 4.85 5.85
CA PHE A 120 -10.92 4.39 5.09
C PHE A 120 -9.93 3.67 6.00
N SER A 121 -9.24 2.66 5.45
CA SER A 121 -8.09 2.01 6.07
C SER A 121 -6.87 2.04 5.15
N ASP A 122 -5.65 2.10 5.70
CA ASP A 122 -4.39 1.86 4.96
C ASP A 122 -3.83 0.51 5.40
N ARG A 123 -3.89 -0.48 4.51
CA ARG A 123 -3.43 -1.86 4.78
C ARG A 123 -4.00 -2.40 6.09
N GLY A 124 -5.31 -2.28 6.27
CA GLY A 124 -6.04 -2.74 7.45
C GLY A 124 -5.97 -1.83 8.68
N HIS A 125 -5.14 -0.77 8.67
CA HIS A 125 -5.12 0.22 9.75
C HIS A 125 -6.16 1.30 9.47
N VAL A 126 -7.19 1.41 10.32
CA VAL A 126 -8.23 2.43 10.18
C VAL A 126 -7.61 3.84 10.21
N LEU A 127 -7.82 4.60 9.15
CA LEU A 127 -7.43 6.01 9.05
C LEU A 127 -8.55 6.92 9.57
N ARG A 128 -9.78 6.56 9.22
CA ARG A 128 -11.02 7.23 9.62
C ARG A 128 -12.11 6.16 9.71
N PRO A 129 -12.82 6.02 10.85
CA PRO A 129 -13.96 5.11 10.92
C PRO A 129 -15.09 5.58 9.99
N PRO A 130 -15.86 4.67 9.39
CA PRO A 130 -17.10 5.04 8.72
C PRO A 130 -18.10 5.60 9.74
N ILE A 131 -18.82 6.65 9.36
CA ILE A 131 -19.98 7.13 10.11
C ILE A 131 -21.19 6.41 9.56
N VAL A 132 -21.94 5.75 10.44
CA VAL A 132 -23.01 4.84 10.07
C VAL A 132 -24.30 5.17 10.80
N THR A 133 -25.42 4.90 10.14
CA THR A 133 -26.73 4.80 10.80
C THR A 133 -27.03 3.34 11.12
N VAL A 134 -27.48 3.09 12.34
CA VAL A 134 -27.70 1.74 12.88
C VAL A 134 -29.19 1.47 13.07
N TYR A 135 -29.66 0.30 12.64
CA TYR A 135 -31.04 -0.11 12.90
C TYR A 135 -31.31 -0.26 14.39
N LYS A 136 -32.47 0.22 14.84
CA LYS A 136 -32.95 0.08 16.20
C LYS A 136 -34.43 -0.32 16.22
N VAL A 137 -34.77 -1.32 17.02
CA VAL A 137 -36.16 -1.73 17.21
C VAL A 137 -36.87 -0.74 18.15
N HIS A 138 -38.09 -0.37 17.80
CA HIS A 138 -38.96 0.43 18.66
C HIS A 138 -39.23 -0.31 19.98
N SER A 139 -38.94 0.34 21.11
CA SER A 139 -39.25 -0.16 22.46
C SER A 139 -40.67 0.19 22.88
#